data_AF-A0A7X8M276-F1
#
_entry.id   AF-A0A7X8M276-F1
#
_cell.length_a   1.000
_cell.length_b   1.000
_cell.length_c   1.000
_cell.angle_alpha   90.00
_cell.angle_beta   90.00
_cell.angle_gamma   90.00
#
_symmetry.space_group_name_H-M   'P 1'
#
loop_
_entity.id
_entity.type
_entity.pdbx_description
1 polymer ?
#
loop_
_entity_poly.entity_id
_entity_poly.type
_entity_poly.pdbx_seq_one_letter_code
_entity_poly.pdbx_strand_id
1 'polypeptide(L)'
;MRREKNRKVSFIEKLIRLIYPAKCMVCDTILNDNAVLYLCESCKKNLPRYQREFRKSAELPYLDGIFAAFYYKNGVDTAIHNMKFKNQPKLAQTIGSLVCEEMLKH
;
A
#
# COMPACT_ATOMS: atom_id res chain seq x y z
N MET A 1 13.52 -12.19 -6.88
CA MET A 1 13.10 -11.33 -8.02
C MET A 1 11.98 -11.99 -8.80
N ARG A 2 10.71 -11.64 -8.57
CA ARG A 2 9.58 -12.18 -9.35
C ARG A 2 8.65 -11.06 -9.81
N ARG A 3 8.79 -10.72 -11.10
CA ARG A 3 7.83 -10.05 -11.99
C ARG A 3 7.07 -8.86 -11.40
N GLU A 4 7.52 -7.65 -11.71
CA GLU A 4 6.61 -6.58 -12.10
C GLU A 4 5.83 -7.09 -13.32
N LYS A 5 4.80 -7.91 -13.10
CA LYS A 5 3.80 -8.15 -14.14
C LYS A 5 3.29 -6.76 -14.47
N ASN A 6 3.54 -6.34 -15.70
CA ASN A 6 2.98 -5.18 -16.38
C ASN A 6 1.45 -5.29 -16.34
N ARG A 7 0.86 -5.03 -15.16
CA ARG A 7 -0.56 -5.16 -14.88
C ARG A 7 -1.20 -3.93 -15.48
N LYS A 8 -1.76 -4.07 -16.67
CA LYS A 8 -2.53 -3.01 -17.30
C LYS A 8 -3.90 -2.91 -16.62
N VAL A 9 -4.32 -1.68 -16.39
CA VAL A 9 -5.70 -1.37 -15.97
C VAL A 9 -6.65 -1.80 -17.09
N SER A 10 -7.71 -2.55 -16.75
CA SER A 10 -8.68 -3.02 -17.74
C SER A 10 -9.47 -1.85 -18.34
N PHE A 11 -10.03 -2.03 -19.54
CA PHE A 11 -10.84 -0.99 -20.18
C PHE A 11 -12.08 -0.62 -19.35
N ILE A 12 -12.72 -1.60 -18.70
CA ILE A 12 -13.86 -1.36 -17.81
C ILE A 12 -13.46 -0.50 -16.61
N GLU A 13 -12.31 -0.78 -15.99
CA GLU A 13 -11.81 0.02 -14.88
C GLU A 13 -11.48 1.45 -15.32
N LYS A 14 -10.99 1.66 -16.55
CA LYS A 14 -10.81 3.01 -17.10
C LYS A 14 -12.13 3.76 -17.27
N LEU A 15 -13.19 3.09 -17.75
CA LEU A 15 -14.52 3.68 -17.86
C LEU A 15 -15.08 4.04 -16.48
N ILE A 16 -14.93 3.17 -15.49
CA ILE A 16 -15.33 3.44 -14.09
C ILE A 16 -14.58 4.66 -13.55
N ARG A 17 -13.28 4.81 -13.86
CA ARG A 17 -12.45 5.93 -13.39
C ARG A 17 -12.87 7.31 -13.94
N LEU A 18 -13.67 7.37 -15.00
CA LEU A 18 -14.27 8.64 -15.45
C LEU A 18 -15.30 9.18 -14.46
N ILE A 19 -16.03 8.29 -13.76
CA ILE A 19 -17.05 8.65 -12.77
C ILE A 19 -16.47 8.58 -11.35
N TYR A 20 -15.62 7.59 -11.08
CA TYR A 20 -14.97 7.36 -9.79
C TYR A 20 -13.44 7.36 -9.95
N PRO A 21 -12.81 8.55 -10.00
CA PRO A 21 -11.39 8.68 -10.32
C PRO A 21 -10.51 7.91 -9.35
N ALA A 22 -9.39 7.38 -9.85
CA ALA A 22 -8.37 6.79 -9.01
C ALA A 22 -7.73 7.88 -8.15
N LYS A 23 -7.83 7.77 -6.82
CA LYS A 23 -7.27 8.74 -5.87
C LYS A 23 -6.16 8.12 -5.04
N CYS A 24 -5.20 8.93 -4.63
CA CYS A 24 -4.20 8.54 -3.65
C CYS A 24 -4.87 8.17 -2.33
N MET A 25 -4.55 7.00 -1.78
CA MET A 25 -5.12 6.50 -0.53
C MET A 25 -4.75 7.31 0.73
N VAL A 26 -3.80 8.24 0.60
CA VAL A 26 -3.27 9.07 1.70
C VAL A 26 -3.74 10.52 1.61
N CYS A 27 -3.71 11.13 0.42
CA CYS A 27 -3.97 12.57 0.24
C CYS A 27 -5.10 12.89 -0.75
N ASP A 28 -5.81 11.88 -1.24
CA ASP A 28 -6.95 11.99 -2.18
C ASP A 28 -6.66 12.66 -3.53
N THR A 29 -5.40 13.00 -3.83
CA THR A 29 -5.00 13.52 -5.14
C THR A 29 -5.36 12.54 -6.25
N ILE A 30 -5.94 13.04 -7.33
CA ILE A 30 -6.30 12.23 -8.51
C ILE A 30 -5.02 11.71 -9.17
N LEU A 31 -5.01 10.41 -9.44
CA LEU A 31 -3.92 9.68 -10.08
C LEU A 31 -4.23 9.52 -11.58
N ASN A 32 -3.20 9.18 -12.36
CA ASN A 32 -3.38 8.84 -13.77
C ASN A 32 -4.35 7.67 -13.94
N ASP A 33 -5.16 7.67 -15.01
CA ASP A 33 -6.13 6.59 -15.27
C ASP A 33 -5.48 5.21 -15.44
N ASN A 34 -4.20 5.17 -15.80
CA ASN A 34 -3.41 3.94 -15.90
C ASN A 34 -2.69 3.57 -14.59
N ALA A 35 -2.89 4.31 -13.50
CA ALA A 35 -2.25 4.03 -12.22
C ALA A 35 -2.73 2.68 -11.68
N VAL A 36 -1.77 1.76 -11.52
CA VAL A 36 -2.03 0.42 -10.96
C VAL A 36 -2.14 0.48 -9.45
N LEU A 37 -1.36 1.37 -8.82
CA LEU A 37 -1.33 1.58 -7.38
C LEU A 37 -2.06 2.87 -7.01
N TYR A 38 -2.71 2.86 -5.85
CA TYR A 38 -3.47 3.97 -5.29
C TYR A 38 -2.61 4.86 -4.38
N LEU A 39 -1.41 5.23 -4.85
CA LEU A 39 -0.47 6.07 -4.11
C LEU A 39 0.27 7.01 -5.07
N CYS A 40 0.29 8.31 -4.76
CA CYS A 40 1.07 9.27 -5.53
C CYS A 40 2.55 9.27 -5.10
N GLU A 41 3.42 9.76 -5.98
CA GLU A 41 4.87 9.80 -5.74
C GLU A 41 5.25 10.66 -4.52
N SER A 42 4.56 11.77 -4.27
CA SER A 42 4.82 12.61 -3.11
C SER A 42 4.53 11.88 -1.81
N CYS A 43 3.38 11.20 -1.71
CA CYS A 43 3.06 10.37 -0.55
C CYS A 43 4.01 9.19 -0.44
N LYS A 44 4.39 8.53 -1.54
CA LYS A 44 5.35 7.41 -1.52
C LYS A 44 6.69 7.80 -0.90
N LYS A 45 7.20 9.00 -1.18
CA LYS A 45 8.43 9.52 -0.57
C LYS A 45 8.25 9.80 0.92
N ASN A 46 7.11 10.36 1.32
CA ASN A 46 6.83 10.82 2.67
C ASN A 46 6.19 9.78 3.60
N LEU A 47 5.99 8.53 3.15
CA LEU A 47 5.44 7.48 4.00
C LEU A 47 6.29 7.29 5.27
N PRO A 48 5.65 7.15 6.45
CA PRO A 48 6.36 7.05 7.72
C PRO A 48 6.94 5.64 7.89
N ARG A 49 8.03 5.34 7.17
CA ARG A 49 8.72 4.05 7.22
C ARG A 49 9.25 3.75 8.62
N TYR A 50 9.10 2.51 9.06
CA TYR A 50 9.59 2.06 10.36
C TYR A 50 11.11 1.88 10.36
N GLN A 51 11.67 1.42 9.22
CA GLN A 51 13.11 1.24 8.97
C GLN A 51 13.82 0.37 10.03
N ARG A 52 13.18 -0.73 10.45
CA ARG A 52 13.79 -1.72 11.32
C ARG A 52 13.64 -3.11 10.75
N GLU A 53 14.66 -3.92 11.01
CA GLU A 53 14.69 -5.35 10.71
C GLU A 53 13.66 -6.14 11.53
N PHE A 54 13.50 -7.40 11.17
CA PHE A 54 12.69 -8.36 11.90
C PHE A 54 13.13 -8.43 13.37
N ARG A 55 12.17 -8.23 14.27
CA ARG A 55 12.38 -8.36 15.72
C ARG A 55 11.93 -9.75 16.15
N LYS A 56 12.85 -10.52 16.74
CA LYS A 56 12.48 -11.73 17.52
C LYS A 56 11.93 -11.29 18.88
N SER A 57 10.86 -11.92 19.33
CA SER A 57 10.29 -11.68 20.66
C SER A 57 10.49 -12.92 21.52
N ALA A 58 11.10 -12.75 22.69
CA ALA A 58 11.24 -13.83 23.67
C ALA A 58 9.87 -14.29 24.21
N GLU A 59 8.88 -13.39 24.20
CA GLU A 59 7.50 -13.67 24.63
C GLU A 59 6.71 -14.48 23.60
N LEU A 60 7.16 -14.52 22.34
CA LEU A 60 6.50 -15.22 21.23
C LEU A 60 7.48 -16.19 20.56
N PRO A 61 7.89 -17.27 21.26
CA PRO A 61 8.95 -18.17 20.80
C PRO A 61 8.60 -18.95 19.53
N TYR A 62 7.32 -19.01 19.16
CA TYR A 62 6.84 -19.70 17.96
C TYR A 62 6.86 -18.83 16.68
N LEU A 63 7.24 -17.55 16.78
CA LEU A 63 7.35 -16.65 15.64
C LEU A 63 8.83 -16.46 15.27
N ASP A 64 9.16 -16.66 13.99
CA ASP A 64 10.51 -16.41 13.47
C ASP A 64 10.93 -14.94 13.60
N GLY A 65 9.94 -14.03 13.59
CA GLY A 65 10.13 -12.60 13.79
C GLY A 65 8.87 -11.79 13.51
N ILE A 66 8.90 -10.54 13.96
CA ILE A 66 7.84 -9.55 13.76
C ILE A 66 8.43 -8.41 12.92
N PHE A 67 7.69 -7.99 11.90
CA PHE A 67 8.07 -6.88 11.03
C PHE A 67 6.93 -5.87 10.90
N ALA A 68 7.31 -4.59 10.87
CA ALA A 68 6.41 -3.49 10.57
C ALA A 68 7.07 -2.63 9.49
N ALA A 69 6.38 -2.42 8.37
CA ALA A 69 6.90 -1.59 7.28
C ALA A 69 6.77 -0.09 7.58
N PHE A 70 5.66 0.31 8.20
CA PHE A 70 5.30 1.72 8.42
C PHE A 70 4.74 1.94 9.82
N TYR A 71 4.91 3.14 10.35
CA TYR A 71 4.14 3.62 11.49
C TYR A 71 2.68 3.88 11.09
N TYR A 72 1.76 3.59 12.01
CA TYR A 72 0.32 3.82 11.83
C TYR A 72 -0.04 5.31 12.02
N LYS A 73 0.43 6.16 11.10
CA LYS A 73 0.24 7.62 11.11
C LYS A 73 0.35 8.19 9.69
N ASN A 74 0.16 9.50 9.56
CA ASN A 74 0.35 10.25 8.31
C ASN A 74 -0.44 9.66 7.13
N GLY A 75 -1.66 9.19 7.40
CA GLY A 75 -2.59 8.66 6.40
C GLY A 75 -2.42 7.17 6.10
N VAL A 76 -1.41 6.49 6.65
CA VAL A 76 -1.34 5.01 6.63
C VAL A 76 -2.50 4.41 7.41
N ASP A 77 -2.84 5.03 8.53
CA ASP A 77 -3.98 4.70 9.39
C ASP A 77 -5.31 4.81 8.63
N THR A 78 -5.55 5.95 8.00
CA THR A 78 -6.72 6.19 7.15
C THR A 78 -6.79 5.22 5.97
N ALA A 79 -5.67 4.97 5.29
CA ALA A 79 -5.62 4.03 4.17
C ALA A 79 -6.00 2.60 4.60
N ILE A 80 -5.48 2.14 5.74
CA ILE A 80 -5.81 0.83 6.32
C ILE A 80 -7.28 0.78 6.75
N HIS A 81 -7.81 1.84 7.38
CA HIS A 81 -9.22 1.90 7.76
C HIS A 81 -10.14 1.86 6.54
N ASN A 82 -9.83 2.64 5.49
CA ASN A 82 -10.62 2.66 4.26
C ASN A 82 -10.60 1.28 3.57
N MET A 83 -9.43 0.63 3.53
CA MET A 83 -9.28 -0.73 3.00
C MET A 83 -10.14 -1.74 3.78
N LYS A 84 -10.05 -1.75 5.11
CA LYS A 84 -10.70 -2.75 5.97
C LYS A 84 -12.20 -2.54 6.10
N PHE A 85 -12.64 -1.28 6.23
CA PHE A 85 -13.98 -0.98 6.76
C PHE A 85 -14.83 -0.09 5.85
N LYS A 86 -14.30 0.48 4.76
CA LYS A 86 -15.05 1.37 3.87
C LYS A 86 -15.22 0.84 2.45
N ASN A 87 -15.26 -0.48 2.29
CA ASN A 87 -15.46 -1.14 1.00
C ASN A 87 -14.46 -0.68 -0.09
N GLN A 88 -13.19 -0.48 0.28
CA GLN A 88 -12.11 -0.16 -0.66
C GLN A 88 -11.06 -1.29 -0.75
N PRO A 89 -11.45 -2.54 -1.11
CA PRO A 89 -10.52 -3.67 -1.15
C PRO A 89 -9.38 -3.48 -2.16
N LYS A 90 -9.58 -2.62 -3.17
CA LYS A 90 -8.55 -2.24 -4.16
C LYS A 90 -7.28 -1.63 -3.57
N LEU A 91 -7.37 -1.04 -2.37
CA LEU A 91 -6.22 -0.50 -1.65
C LEU A 91 -5.27 -1.59 -1.16
N ALA A 92 -5.77 -2.82 -0.95
CA ALA A 92 -4.99 -3.93 -0.42
C ALA A 92 -3.78 -4.28 -1.31
N GLN A 93 -3.94 -4.17 -2.64
CA GLN A 93 -2.83 -4.40 -3.56
C GLN A 93 -1.71 -3.36 -3.34
N THR A 94 -2.07 -2.10 -3.14
CA THR A 94 -1.09 -1.02 -2.93
C THR A 94 -0.38 -1.20 -1.59
N ILE A 95 -1.13 -1.43 -0.52
CA ILE A 95 -0.58 -1.65 0.82
C ILE A 95 0.31 -2.90 0.84
N GLY A 96 -0.14 -4.02 0.24
CA GLY A 96 0.66 -5.24 0.15
C GLY A 96 1.94 -5.07 -0.65
N SER A 97 1.89 -4.35 -1.78
CA SER A 97 3.09 -4.02 -2.56
C SER A 97 4.09 -3.20 -1.75
N LEU A 98 3.63 -2.21 -0.98
CA LEU A 98 4.50 -1.38 -0.14
C LEU A 98 5.12 -2.18 1.02
N VAL A 99 4.34 -3.04 1.68
CA VAL A 99 4.87 -3.92 2.74
C VAL A 99 5.92 -4.86 2.18
N CYS A 100 5.66 -5.47 1.02
CA CYS A 100 6.61 -6.34 0.34
C CYS A 100 7.89 -5.59 -0.06
N GLU A 101 7.78 -4.37 -0.60
CA GLU A 101 8.92 -3.51 -0.96
C GLU A 101 9.80 -3.21 0.26
N GLU A 102 9.22 -2.87 1.41
CA GLU A 102 10.01 -2.61 2.62
C GLU A 102 10.56 -3.91 3.24
N MET A 103 9.78 -5.00 3.21
CA MET A 103 10.21 -6.29 3.77
C MET A 103 11.41 -6.87 3.02
N LEU A 104 11.46 -6.72 1.69
CA LEU A 104 12.55 -7.24 0.86
C LEU A 104 13.87 -6.46 0.98
N LYS A 105 13.88 -5.32 1.70
CA LYS A 105 15.12 -4.59 1.99
C LYS A 105 15.92 -5.25 3.12
N HIS A 106 15.36 -6.24 3.81
CA HIS A 106 15.87 -6.88 5.01
C HIS A 106 15.82 -8.40 4.83
#